data_AF-A0A349UQX4-F1
#
_entry.id   AF-A0A349UQX4-F1
#
_cell.length_a   1.000
_cell.length_b   1.000
_cell.length_c   1.000
_cell.angle_alpha   90.00
_cell.angle_beta   90.00
_cell.angle_gamma   90.00
#
_symmetry.space_group_name_H-M   'P 1'
#
loop_
_entity.id
_entity.type
_entity.pdbx_description
1 polymer ?
#
loop_
_entity_poly.entity_id
_entity_poly.type
_entity_poly.pdbx_seq_one_letter_code
_entity_poly.pdbx_strand_id
1 'polypeptide(L)'
;KCPECGKPMVYRFSRNGRYLACTGYPDCKQTHPVDKDGKKIEAVRVDLACPNCAGAMVLRRGRFGPFLSCEKYPDCKGVVNLDRKGFIKHPTPPALEVDVPCPKCGANMNLRRSRRGPWLSCSKFPKCRGRAAWTGLDEEKRKALELLLMNHEKANPVSALKHLDGSDVAEQEKPRAQGEP
;
A
#
# COMPACT_ATOMS: atom_id res chain seq x y z
N LYS A 1 -30.74 -2.45 -6.57
CA LYS A 1 -30.84 -1.88 -7.95
C LYS A 1 -29.51 -1.18 -8.27
N CYS A 2 -29.13 -1.09 -9.54
CA CYS A 2 -27.91 -0.42 -9.99
C CYS A 2 -28.03 1.09 -9.81
N PRO A 3 -27.03 1.78 -9.21
CA PRO A 3 -27.10 3.23 -8.98
C PRO A 3 -26.96 4.05 -10.27
N GLU A 4 -26.40 3.49 -11.33
CA GLU A 4 -26.13 4.22 -12.58
C GLU A 4 -27.29 4.13 -13.58
N CYS A 5 -27.91 2.95 -13.74
CA CYS A 5 -28.97 2.74 -14.74
C CYS A 5 -30.30 2.22 -14.17
N GLY A 6 -30.43 2.07 -12.85
CA GLY A 6 -31.66 1.61 -12.18
C GLY A 6 -32.03 0.13 -12.36
N LYS A 7 -31.40 -0.59 -13.31
CA LYS A 7 -31.64 -2.02 -13.56
C LYS A 7 -31.32 -2.89 -12.33
N PRO A 8 -31.88 -4.12 -12.23
CA PRO A 8 -31.51 -5.06 -11.18
C PRO A 8 -30.00 -5.37 -11.18
N MET A 9 -29.49 -5.80 -10.03
CA MET A 9 -28.13 -6.32 -9.93
C MET A 9 -28.19 -7.79 -9.51
N VAL A 10 -27.27 -8.58 -10.04
CA VAL A 10 -27.18 -10.03 -9.80
C VAL A 10 -25.82 -10.37 -9.21
N TYR A 11 -25.74 -11.45 -8.44
CA TYR A 11 -24.46 -11.98 -7.99
C TYR A 11 -23.73 -12.65 -9.16
N ARG A 12 -22.46 -12.32 -9.32
CA ARG A 12 -21.51 -13.01 -10.20
C ARG A 12 -20.28 -13.40 -9.40
N PHE A 13 -19.54 -14.40 -9.87
CA PHE A 13 -18.32 -14.90 -9.22
C PHE A 13 -17.08 -14.48 -9.99
N SER A 14 -16.03 -14.14 -9.26
CA SER A 14 -14.69 -13.84 -9.78
C SER A 14 -13.63 -14.63 -9.00
N ARG A 15 -12.37 -14.53 -9.43
CA ARG A 15 -11.22 -15.04 -8.66
C ARG A 15 -11.16 -14.50 -7.22
N ASN A 16 -11.73 -13.32 -6.98
CA ASN A 16 -11.73 -12.64 -5.68
C ASN A 16 -13.03 -12.91 -4.87
N GLY A 17 -13.90 -13.81 -5.34
CA GLY A 17 -15.18 -14.12 -4.71
C GLY A 17 -16.38 -13.54 -5.46
N ARG A 18 -17.57 -13.62 -4.83
CA ARG A 18 -18.81 -13.08 -5.38
C ARG A 18 -18.88 -11.56 -5.27
N TYR A 19 -19.58 -10.94 -6.21
CA TYR A 19 -19.82 -9.50 -6.27
C TYR A 19 -21.18 -9.22 -6.93
N LEU A 20 -21.75 -8.04 -6.70
CA LEU A 20 -22.97 -7.59 -7.38
C LEU A 20 -22.58 -6.95 -8.73
N ALA A 21 -23.20 -7.40 -9.81
CA ALA A 21 -23.01 -6.86 -11.16
C ALA A 21 -24.35 -6.38 -11.72
N CYS A 22 -24.33 -5.29 -12.50
CA CYS A 22 -25.53 -4.84 -13.20
C CYS A 22 -26.00 -5.86 -14.25
N THR A 23 -27.31 -6.12 -14.35
CA THR A 23 -27.87 -6.96 -15.43
C THR A 23 -27.77 -6.29 -16.80
N GLY A 24 -27.56 -4.98 -16.86
CA GLY A 24 -27.37 -4.22 -18.10
C GLY A 24 -25.98 -4.33 -18.73
N TYR A 25 -25.12 -5.25 -18.29
CA TYR A 25 -23.83 -5.51 -18.95
C TYR A 25 -24.06 -6.07 -20.38
N PRO A 26 -23.33 -5.62 -21.42
CA PRO A 26 -22.09 -4.83 -21.38
C PRO A 26 -22.28 -3.31 -21.32
N ASP A 27 -23.50 -2.79 -21.51
CA ASP A 27 -23.80 -1.35 -21.59
C ASP A 27 -23.57 -0.63 -20.26
N CYS A 28 -23.88 -1.30 -19.14
CA CYS A 28 -23.58 -0.83 -17.79
C CYS A 28 -22.62 -1.78 -17.10
N LYS A 29 -21.40 -1.30 -16.81
CA LYS A 29 -20.29 -2.07 -16.22
C LYS A 29 -20.18 -1.92 -14.69
N GLN A 30 -21.21 -1.35 -14.05
CA GLN A 30 -21.20 -1.17 -12.59
C GLN A 30 -21.14 -2.49 -11.85
N THR A 31 -20.23 -2.52 -10.88
CA THR A 31 -20.03 -3.64 -9.98
C THR A 31 -19.84 -3.13 -8.55
N HIS A 32 -20.31 -3.91 -7.58
CA HIS A 32 -20.10 -3.61 -6.17
C HIS A 32 -19.57 -4.83 -5.44
N PRO A 33 -18.53 -4.66 -4.61
CA PRO A 33 -18.07 -5.72 -3.72
C PRO A 33 -19.14 -6.05 -2.68
N VAL A 34 -19.17 -7.30 -2.26
CA VAL A 34 -20.04 -7.77 -1.18
C VAL A 34 -19.24 -8.46 -0.09
N ASP A 35 -19.76 -8.48 1.12
CA ASP A 35 -19.17 -9.21 2.24
C ASP A 35 -19.44 -10.72 2.15
N LYS A 36 -19.03 -11.46 3.20
CA LYS A 36 -19.23 -12.91 3.26
C LYS A 36 -20.72 -13.27 3.22
N ASP A 37 -21.56 -12.48 3.87
CA ASP A 37 -23.01 -12.66 3.95
C ASP A 37 -23.72 -12.21 2.67
N GLY A 38 -23.02 -11.47 1.81
CA GLY A 38 -23.50 -11.02 0.49
C GLY A 38 -24.06 -9.61 0.50
N LYS A 39 -23.96 -8.91 1.63
CA LYS A 39 -24.38 -7.52 1.70
C LYS A 39 -23.39 -6.65 0.94
N LYS A 40 -23.91 -5.63 0.26
CA LYS A 40 -23.13 -4.62 -0.45
C LYS A 40 -22.19 -3.95 0.55
N ILE A 41 -20.90 -3.93 0.25
CA ILE A 41 -19.92 -3.16 1.03
C ILE A 41 -19.95 -1.73 0.49
N GLU A 42 -20.33 -0.79 1.36
CA GLU A 42 -20.28 0.63 1.04
C GLU A 42 -18.84 1.17 1.15
N ALA A 43 -18.54 2.13 0.28
CA ALA A 43 -17.28 2.83 0.26
C ALA A 43 -17.22 3.78 1.46
N VAL A 44 -16.41 3.45 2.47
CA VAL A 44 -16.17 4.37 3.60
C VAL A 44 -15.13 5.40 3.16
N ARG A 45 -15.56 6.65 2.99
CA ARG A 45 -14.63 7.77 2.78
C ARG A 45 -13.87 8.05 4.06
N VAL A 46 -12.58 8.33 3.93
CA VAL A 46 -11.71 8.61 5.08
C VAL A 46 -11.14 10.01 4.97
N ASP A 47 -10.80 10.59 6.12
CA ASP A 47 -10.07 11.86 6.17
C ASP A 47 -8.59 11.63 5.90
N LEU A 48 -8.27 11.31 4.65
CA LEU A 48 -6.90 11.19 4.16
C LEU A 48 -6.86 11.75 2.74
N ALA A 49 -5.93 12.66 2.49
CA ALA A 49 -5.67 13.19 1.16
C ALA A 49 -4.84 12.21 0.34
N CYS A 50 -5.23 12.03 -0.92
CA CYS A 50 -4.51 11.19 -1.85
C CYS A 50 -3.10 11.76 -2.10
N PRO A 51 -2.02 10.96 -1.96
CA PRO A 51 -0.65 11.46 -2.17
C PRO A 51 -0.37 11.92 -3.61
N ASN A 52 -1.22 11.54 -4.58
CA ASN A 52 -1.02 11.88 -6.00
C ASN A 52 -1.83 13.10 -6.45
N CYS A 53 -3.03 13.32 -5.90
CA CYS A 53 -3.96 14.34 -6.39
C CYS A 53 -4.66 15.15 -5.30
N ALA A 54 -4.29 14.95 -4.02
CA ALA A 54 -4.89 15.56 -2.83
C ALA A 54 -6.40 15.33 -2.63
N GLY A 55 -7.08 14.56 -3.50
CA GLY A 55 -8.50 14.22 -3.34
C GLY A 55 -8.76 13.21 -2.24
N ALA A 56 -10.04 13.04 -1.87
CA ALA A 56 -10.46 12.08 -0.84
C ALA A 56 -10.06 10.63 -1.16
N MET A 57 -9.79 9.88 -0.09
CA MET A 57 -9.52 8.46 -0.16
C MET A 57 -10.69 7.63 0.41
N VAL A 58 -10.80 6.40 -0.08
CA VAL A 58 -11.85 5.45 0.27
C VAL A 58 -11.21 4.17 0.80
N LEU A 59 -11.70 3.69 1.94
CA LEU A 59 -11.34 2.40 2.50
C LEU A 59 -11.96 1.27 1.68
N ARG A 60 -11.10 0.44 1.10
CA ARG A 60 -11.46 -0.72 0.28
C ARG A 60 -10.83 -1.98 0.87
N ARG A 61 -11.36 -3.15 0.52
CA ARG A 61 -10.77 -4.46 0.87
C ARG A 61 -10.25 -5.14 -0.38
N GLY A 62 -8.99 -5.58 -0.34
CA GLY A 62 -8.35 -6.33 -1.41
C GLY A 62 -7.80 -7.67 -0.92
N ARG A 63 -7.05 -8.35 -1.79
CA ARG A 63 -6.43 -9.65 -1.49
C ARG A 63 -5.49 -9.61 -0.29
N PHE A 64 -4.79 -8.50 -0.09
CA PHE A 64 -3.77 -8.34 0.96
C PHE A 64 -4.31 -7.70 2.24
N GLY A 65 -5.63 -7.47 2.33
CA GLY A 65 -6.26 -6.78 3.45
C GLY A 65 -6.90 -5.44 3.04
N PRO A 66 -7.35 -4.65 4.02
CA PRO A 66 -7.89 -3.32 3.77
C PRO A 66 -6.80 -2.34 3.31
N PHE A 67 -7.16 -1.44 2.42
CA PHE A 67 -6.28 -0.41 1.88
C PHE A 67 -7.10 0.83 1.50
N LEU A 68 -6.44 1.97 1.39
CA LEU A 68 -7.05 3.22 0.98
C LEU A 68 -6.76 3.45 -0.51
N SER A 69 -7.80 3.78 -1.27
CA SER A 69 -7.71 4.07 -2.69
C SER A 69 -8.32 5.44 -2.98
N CYS A 70 -7.73 6.19 -3.91
CA CYS A 70 -8.29 7.47 -4.34
C CYS A 70 -9.75 7.29 -4.80
N GLU A 71 -10.62 8.23 -4.43
CA GLU A 71 -12.00 8.25 -4.89
C GLU A 71 -12.13 8.36 -6.41
N LYS A 72 -11.21 9.10 -7.05
CA LYS A 72 -11.15 9.31 -8.51
C LYS A 72 -10.56 8.13 -9.29
N TYR A 73 -10.51 6.93 -8.72
CA TYR A 73 -10.09 5.74 -9.48
C TYR A 73 -11.15 5.44 -10.57
N PRO A 74 -10.77 5.17 -11.84
CA PRO A 74 -9.45 4.77 -12.35
C PRO A 74 -8.51 5.91 -12.78
N ASP A 75 -8.98 7.16 -12.81
CA ASP A 75 -8.20 8.31 -13.30
C ASP A 75 -7.01 8.62 -12.40
N CYS A 76 -7.19 8.48 -11.08
CA CYS A 76 -6.10 8.52 -10.10
C CYS A 76 -5.88 7.14 -9.46
N LYS A 77 -4.67 6.58 -9.67
CA LYS A 77 -4.25 5.29 -9.10
C LYS A 77 -3.56 5.42 -7.73
N GLY A 78 -3.81 6.51 -7.02
CA GLY A 78 -3.25 6.71 -5.68
C GLY A 78 -3.74 5.65 -4.69
N VAL A 79 -2.80 5.00 -4.01
CA VAL A 79 -3.06 3.94 -3.05
C VAL A 79 -2.21 4.17 -1.81
N VAL A 80 -2.81 4.03 -0.64
CA VAL A 80 -2.13 4.02 0.66
C VAL A 80 -2.49 2.72 1.36
N ASN A 81 -1.47 1.98 1.79
CA ASN A 81 -1.68 0.69 2.43
C ASN A 81 -1.92 0.87 3.93
N LEU A 82 -2.63 -0.08 4.53
CA LEU A 82 -2.75 -0.18 5.98
C LEU A 82 -1.89 -1.33 6.49
N ASP A 83 -1.40 -1.22 7.71
CA ASP A 83 -0.71 -2.31 8.39
C ASP A 83 -1.73 -3.36 8.91
N ARG A 84 -1.22 -4.44 9.51
CA ARG A 84 -2.08 -5.52 10.04
C ARG A 84 -2.97 -5.05 11.21
N LYS A 85 -2.58 -3.98 11.91
CA LYS A 85 -3.33 -3.39 13.03
C LYS A 85 -4.30 -2.29 12.57
N GLY A 86 -4.31 -1.96 11.28
CA GLY A 86 -5.17 -0.94 10.67
C GLY A 86 -4.57 0.47 10.65
N PHE A 87 -3.30 0.64 11.01
CA PHE A 87 -2.60 1.93 10.95
C PHE A 87 -2.21 2.29 9.51
N ILE A 88 -2.24 3.58 9.21
CA ILE A 88 -1.82 4.14 7.93
C ILE A 88 -0.33 3.89 7.75
N LYS A 89 0.03 3.21 6.66
CA LYS A 89 1.42 2.93 6.33
C LYS A 89 2.02 4.09 5.56
N HIS A 90 2.88 4.82 6.25
CA HIS A 90 3.67 5.88 5.65
C HIS A 90 4.57 5.36 4.51
N PRO A 91 4.81 6.16 3.46
CA PRO A 91 5.77 5.80 2.44
C PRO A 91 7.15 5.60 3.08
N THR A 92 7.96 4.73 2.51
CA THR A 92 9.34 4.48 2.97
C THR A 92 10.29 4.87 1.85
N PRO A 93 11.52 5.31 2.15
CA PRO A 93 12.52 5.56 1.13
C PRO A 93 12.67 4.34 0.21
N PRO A 94 12.98 4.56 -1.09
CA PRO A 94 13.28 3.46 -1.99
C PRO A 94 14.45 2.64 -1.45
N ALA A 95 14.48 1.35 -1.76
CA ALA A 95 15.58 0.50 -1.32
C ALA A 95 16.87 0.89 -2.03
N LEU A 96 17.99 0.89 -1.30
CA LEU A 96 19.31 1.10 -1.88
C LEU A 96 19.87 -0.26 -2.31
N GLU A 97 20.09 -0.48 -3.60
CA GLU A 97 20.77 -1.68 -4.07
C GLU A 97 22.28 -1.56 -3.84
N VAL A 98 22.89 -2.59 -3.26
CA VAL A 98 24.31 -2.63 -2.88
C VAL A 98 24.96 -3.91 -3.40
N ASP A 99 26.27 -3.83 -3.64
CA ASP A 99 27.11 -4.94 -4.11
C ASP A 99 27.47 -5.91 -2.98
N VAL A 100 26.42 -6.47 -2.35
CA VAL A 100 26.54 -7.58 -1.41
C VAL A 100 25.76 -8.74 -2.01
N PRO A 101 26.40 -9.89 -2.29
CA PRO A 101 25.72 -11.00 -2.94
C PRO A 101 24.75 -11.70 -1.97
N CYS A 102 23.60 -12.11 -2.50
CA CYS A 102 22.60 -12.86 -1.76
C CYS A 102 23.09 -14.29 -1.50
N PRO A 103 23.07 -14.79 -0.24
CA PRO A 103 23.56 -16.14 0.08
C PRO A 103 22.73 -17.27 -0.54
N LYS A 104 21.55 -16.98 -1.09
CA LYS A 104 20.67 -17.98 -1.72
C LYS A 104 20.76 -18.03 -3.24
N CYS A 105 21.12 -16.93 -3.89
CA CYS A 105 21.02 -16.84 -5.35
C CYS A 105 22.08 -15.96 -6.02
N GLY A 106 23.04 -15.43 -5.26
CA GLY A 106 24.15 -14.60 -5.76
C GLY A 106 23.79 -13.19 -6.22
N ALA A 107 22.50 -12.86 -6.39
CA ALA A 107 22.09 -11.52 -6.81
C ALA A 107 22.39 -10.45 -5.76
N ASN A 108 22.54 -9.20 -6.19
CA ASN A 108 22.72 -8.03 -5.31
C ASN A 108 21.61 -7.92 -4.26
N MET A 109 21.92 -7.17 -3.21
CA MET A 109 21.04 -7.01 -2.06
C MET A 109 20.56 -5.58 -1.94
N ASN A 110 19.31 -5.43 -1.54
CA ASN A 110 18.67 -4.19 -1.14
C ASN A 110 18.93 -3.92 0.34
N LEU A 111 19.66 -2.84 0.63
CA LEU A 111 19.87 -2.27 1.93
C LEU A 111 18.72 -1.34 2.31
N ARG A 112 18.16 -1.54 3.51
CA ARG A 112 17.04 -0.77 4.05
C ARG A 112 17.26 -0.53 5.54
N ARG A 113 16.63 0.53 6.08
CA ARG A 113 16.53 0.75 7.52
C ARG A 113 15.34 0.01 8.10
N SER A 114 15.51 -0.51 9.32
CA SER A 114 14.41 -1.03 10.14
C SER A 114 14.49 -0.43 11.54
N ARG A 115 13.46 -0.65 12.36
CA ARG A 115 13.48 -0.30 13.79
C ARG A 115 14.65 -0.94 14.56
N ARG A 116 15.19 -2.06 14.08
CA ARG A 116 16.31 -2.78 14.70
C ARG A 116 17.67 -2.49 14.05
N GLY A 117 17.73 -1.49 13.16
CA GLY A 117 18.93 -1.13 12.40
C GLY A 117 18.88 -1.53 10.92
N PRO A 118 19.98 -1.29 10.18
CA PRO A 118 20.11 -1.64 8.76
C PRO A 118 20.00 -3.15 8.53
N TRP A 119 19.43 -3.54 7.40
CA TRP A 119 19.29 -4.94 7.03
C TRP A 119 19.29 -5.13 5.52
N LEU A 120 19.70 -6.33 5.09
CA LEU A 120 19.85 -6.70 3.68
C LEU A 120 18.78 -7.71 3.24
N SER A 121 18.19 -7.44 2.08
CA SER A 121 17.18 -8.29 1.41
C SER A 121 17.56 -8.54 -0.04
N CYS A 122 17.24 -9.69 -0.60
CA CYS A 122 17.57 -9.95 -2.01
C CYS A 122 16.83 -8.99 -2.96
N SER A 123 17.52 -8.51 -4.01
CA SER A 123 16.92 -7.70 -5.08
C SER A 123 15.84 -8.45 -5.87
N LYS A 124 15.97 -9.78 -5.99
CA LYS A 124 15.02 -10.65 -6.72
C LYS A 124 13.73 -10.99 -5.95
N PHE A 125 13.36 -10.25 -4.90
CA PHE A 125 12.07 -10.44 -4.23
C PHE A 125 10.90 -10.16 -5.22
N PRO A 126 9.81 -10.95 -5.24
CA PRO A 126 9.43 -12.02 -4.31
C PRO A 126 9.97 -13.41 -4.66
N LYS A 127 10.67 -13.58 -5.80
CA LYS A 127 11.20 -14.87 -6.28
C LYS A 127 12.27 -15.43 -5.34
N CYS A 128 13.13 -14.56 -4.81
CA CYS A 128 14.11 -14.92 -3.78
C CYS A 128 13.83 -14.15 -2.49
N ARG A 129 13.61 -14.89 -1.39
CA ARG A 129 13.44 -14.34 -0.03
C ARG A 129 14.72 -14.50 0.80
N GLY A 130 15.88 -14.31 0.15
CA GLY A 130 17.18 -14.31 0.81
C GLY A 130 17.38 -13.06 1.67
N ARG A 131 18.04 -13.26 2.81
CA ARG A 131 18.48 -12.21 3.73
C ARG A 131 19.92 -12.49 4.11
N ALA A 132 20.77 -11.47 4.18
CA ALA A 132 22.10 -11.60 4.75
C ALA A 132 22.09 -11.05 6.17
N ALA A 133 22.92 -11.63 7.03
CA ALA A 133 23.16 -11.12 8.36
C ALA A 133 23.96 -9.82 8.26
N TRP A 134 23.37 -8.70 8.69
CA TRP A 134 24.08 -7.42 8.76
C TRP A 134 25.34 -7.53 9.63
N THR A 135 25.22 -8.20 10.78
CA THR A 135 26.32 -8.45 11.72
C THR A 135 27.40 -9.40 11.20
N GLY A 136 27.13 -10.12 10.11
CA GLY A 136 28.10 -11.03 9.48
C GLY A 136 29.03 -10.33 8.47
N LEU A 137 28.86 -9.03 8.25
CA LEU A 137 29.72 -8.23 7.39
C LEU A 137 30.89 -7.63 8.16
N ASP A 138 32.02 -7.47 7.47
CA ASP A 138 33.19 -6.75 7.97
C ASP A 138 32.80 -5.37 8.49
N GLU A 139 33.45 -4.92 9.55
CA GLU A 139 33.12 -3.64 10.19
C GLU A 139 33.28 -2.45 9.24
N GLU A 140 34.34 -2.43 8.43
CA GLU A 140 34.57 -1.38 7.42
C GLU A 140 33.44 -1.33 6.39
N LYS A 141 33.02 -2.50 5.88
CA LYS A 141 31.90 -2.61 4.93
C LYS A 141 30.60 -2.10 5.55
N ARG A 142 30.33 -2.42 6.82
CA ARG A 142 29.14 -1.93 7.52
C ARG A 142 29.13 -0.41 7.63
N LYS A 143 30.25 0.19 8.04
CA LYS A 143 30.38 1.66 8.14
C LYS A 143 30.19 2.34 6.78
N ALA A 144 30.81 1.80 5.73
CA ALA A 144 30.64 2.31 4.37
C ALA A 144 29.18 2.24 3.89
N LEU A 145 28.54 1.08 4.09
CA LEU A 145 27.13 0.87 3.72
C LEU A 145 26.17 1.72 4.54
N GLU A 146 26.46 1.97 5.82
CA GLU A 146 25.68 2.89 6.66
C GLU A 146 25.77 4.33 6.16
N LEU A 147 26.97 4.79 5.81
CA LEU A 147 27.16 6.12 5.23
C LEU A 147 26.42 6.26 3.90
N LEU A 148 26.49 5.23 3.04
CA LEU A 148 25.75 5.19 1.77
C LEU A 148 24.23 5.22 2.02
N LEU A 149 23.74 4.43 2.97
CA LEU A 149 22.33 4.43 3.34
C LEU A 149 21.88 5.80 3.85
N MET A 150 22.66 6.45 4.72
CA MET A 150 22.36 7.79 5.22
C MET A 150 22.28 8.82 4.08
N ASN A 151 23.22 8.79 3.14
CA ASN A 151 23.22 9.70 2.00
C ASN A 151 22.02 9.44 1.07
N HIS A 152 21.69 8.17 0.85
CA HIS A 152 20.53 7.76 0.06
C HIS A 152 19.20 8.20 0.70
N GLU A 153 19.06 8.06 2.01
CA GLU A 153 17.88 8.52 2.76
C GLU A 153 17.73 10.05 2.69
N LYS A 154 18.84 10.80 2.76
CA LYS A 154 18.83 12.26 2.58
C LYS A 154 18.45 12.68 1.15
N ALA A 155 18.92 11.95 0.14
CA ALA A 155 18.61 12.22 -1.26
C ALA A 155 17.17 11.85 -1.65
N ASN A 156 16.52 10.96 -0.89
CA ASN A 156 15.17 10.46 -1.15
C ASN A 156 14.25 10.72 0.05
N PRO A 157 13.90 11.99 0.31
CA PRO A 157 12.99 12.33 1.40
C PRO A 157 11.61 11.71 1.14
N VAL A 158 11.03 11.18 2.20
CA VAL A 158 9.66 10.64 2.17
C VAL A 158 8.68 11.80 2.31
N SER A 159 7.77 11.96 1.35
CA SER A 159 6.67 12.91 1.48
C SER A 159 5.70 12.46 2.58
N ALA A 160 5.42 13.34 3.55
CA ALA A 160 4.42 13.08 4.57
C ALA A 160 3.03 12.88 3.95
N LEU A 161 2.27 11.93 4.49
CA LEU A 161 0.85 11.82 4.18
C LEU A 161 0.09 12.93 4.91
N LYS A 162 -0.95 13.45 4.27
CA LYS A 162 -1.74 14.56 4.79
C LYS A 162 -3.22 14.20 4.88
N HIS A 163 -3.91 14.82 5.83
CA HIS A 163 -5.36 14.86 5.90
C HIS A 163 -5.95 15.82 4.86
N LEU A 164 -7.27 15.82 4.69
CA LEU A 164 -7.93 16.70 3.72
C LEU A 164 -7.90 18.17 4.13
N ASP A 165 -7.75 18.45 5.42
CA ASP A 165 -7.52 19.79 5.97
C ASP A 165 -6.08 20.30 5.79
N GLY A 166 -5.17 19.45 5.28
CA GLY A 166 -3.76 19.76 5.07
C GLY A 166 -2.85 19.48 6.27
N SER A 167 -3.39 19.02 7.41
CA SER A 167 -2.61 18.57 8.55
C SER A 167 -1.84 17.28 8.25
N ASP A 168 -0.72 17.06 8.93
CA ASP A 168 0.11 15.89 8.73
C ASP A 168 -0.45 14.68 9.48
N VAL A 169 -0.45 13.52 8.81
CA VAL A 169 -0.90 12.25 9.39
C VAL A 169 0.13 11.77 10.41
N ALA A 170 -0.31 11.48 11.63
CA ALA A 170 0.59 11.08 12.70
C ALA A 170 1.19 9.68 12.47
N GLU A 171 2.30 9.39 13.15
CA GLU A 171 2.86 8.04 13.19
C GLU A 171 1.90 7.12 13.96
N GLN A 172 1.53 5.98 13.39
CA GLN A 172 0.57 5.02 13.96
C GLN A 172 -0.88 5.58 14.09
N GLU A 173 -1.29 6.43 13.16
CA GLU A 173 -2.68 6.86 13.05
C GLU A 173 -3.54 5.82 12.30
N LYS A 174 -4.80 5.63 12.70
CA LYS A 174 -5.79 4.84 11.96
C LYS A 174 -6.63 5.78 11.09
N PRO A 175 -7.07 5.34 9.89
CA PRO A 175 -7.94 6.16 9.07
C PRO A 175 -9.28 6.40 9.79
N ARG A 176 -9.65 7.67 9.92
CA ARG A 176 -10.95 8.12 10.47
C ARG A 176 -11.97 8.21 9.35
N ALA A 177 -13.19 7.70 9.56
CA ALA A 177 -14.25 7.87 8.58
C ALA A 177 -14.68 9.34 8.51
N GLN A 178 -15.03 9.83 7.33
CA GLN A 178 -15.56 11.19 7.19
C GLN A 178 -16.88 11.31 7.96
N GLY A 179 -16.91 12.18 8.98
CA GLY A 179 -18.08 12.44 9.82
C GLY A 179 -18.08 11.72 11.18
N GLU A 180 -17.03 10.97 11.53
CA GLU A 180 -16.78 10.57 12.92
C GLU A 180 -16.01 11.68 13.66
N PRO A 181 -16.37 12.01 14.92
CA PRO A 181 -15.70 13.04 15.72
C PRO A 181 -14.23 12.69 16.04
#